data_AF-A0A6I8Q1F1-F1
#
_entry.id   AF-A0A6I8Q1F1-F1
#
_cell.length_a   1.000
_cell.length_b   1.000
_cell.length_c   1.000
_cell.angle_alpha   90.00
_cell.angle_beta   90.00
_cell.angle_gamma   90.00
#
_symmetry.space_group_name_H-M   'P 1'
#
loop_
_entity.id
_entity.type
_entity.pdbx_description
1 polymer ?
#
loop_
_entity_poly.entity_id
_entity_poly.type
_entity_poly.pdbx_seq_one_letter_code
_entity_poly.pdbx_strand_id
1 'polypeptide(L)'
;MASTRFSQMVKVRPLCKSWEIKMKERQEKKMVKEFAKQLKEEKLQKSEGKKKRREENLKRRLENERKAEVVQVIRNPAKLKRTQKKQLRSIEKRDTLMFCTSGERIKHTQNALSNKRPRQRKNHIST
;
A
#
# COMPACT_ATOMS: atom_id res chain seq x y z
N MET A 1 68.42 56.18 7.87
CA MET A 1 68.33 54.70 7.82
C MET A 1 67.04 54.29 8.53
N ALA A 2 65.95 54.04 7.79
CA ALA A 2 64.65 53.70 8.37
C ALA A 2 64.59 52.20 8.75
N SER A 3 64.13 51.90 9.97
CA SER A 3 64.11 50.56 10.55
C SER A 3 63.07 49.65 9.89
N THR A 4 63.51 48.63 9.16
CA THR A 4 62.71 47.67 8.38
C THR A 4 62.18 46.47 9.18
N ARG A 5 62.13 46.55 10.52
CA ARG A 5 61.81 45.37 11.36
C ARG A 5 60.33 44.93 11.29
N PHE A 6 59.40 45.81 10.93
CA PHE A 6 57.97 45.50 10.96
C PHE A 6 57.47 44.71 9.72
N SER A 7 58.16 44.82 8.58
CA SER A 7 57.75 44.20 7.32
C SER A 7 57.98 42.68 7.24
N GLN A 8 58.68 42.09 8.21
CA GLN A 8 58.91 40.63 8.28
C GLN A 8 57.81 39.87 9.05
N MET A 9 56.77 40.54 9.57
CA MET A 9 55.71 39.88 10.31
C MET A 9 54.78 39.08 9.38
N VAL A 10 55.00 37.76 9.31
CA VAL A 10 54.14 36.84 8.57
C VAL A 10 52.79 36.73 9.31
N LYS A 11 51.73 37.30 8.75
CA LYS A 11 50.37 37.13 9.27
C LYS A 11 49.93 35.67 9.07
N VAL A 12 50.01 34.88 10.14
CA VAL A 12 49.54 33.48 10.13
C VAL A 12 48.01 33.46 10.03
N ARG A 13 47.50 32.61 9.15
CA ARG A 13 46.06 32.42 8.97
C ARG A 13 45.45 31.88 10.28
N PRO A 14 44.35 32.45 10.79
CA PRO A 14 43.77 31.99 12.04
C PRO A 14 43.34 30.52 11.91
N LEU A 15 43.65 29.72 12.94
CA LEU A 15 43.34 28.29 13.00
C LEU A 15 41.81 28.03 12.97
N CYS A 16 41.04 29.02 13.42
CA CYS A 16 39.58 28.97 13.49
C CYS A 16 38.92 29.45 12.20
N LYS A 17 37.93 28.69 11.73
CA LYS A 17 37.05 29.10 10.61
C LYS A 17 36.29 30.38 10.96
N SER A 18 36.06 31.23 9.96
CA SER A 18 35.22 32.43 10.11
C SER A 18 33.79 32.04 10.47
N TRP A 19 33.04 32.98 11.06
CA TRP A 19 31.65 32.75 11.47
C TRP A 19 30.75 32.33 10.30
N GLU A 20 30.91 32.98 9.16
CA GLU A 20 30.17 32.70 7.93
C GLU A 20 30.35 31.25 7.47
N ILE A 21 31.59 30.73 7.50
CA ILE A 21 31.88 29.33 7.16
C ILE A 21 31.17 28.38 8.12
N LYS A 22 31.15 28.68 9.42
CA LYS A 22 30.44 27.85 10.42
C LYS A 22 28.92 27.83 10.17
N MET A 23 28.36 28.96 9.76
CA MET A 23 26.93 29.07 9.45
C MET A 23 26.58 28.26 8.19
N LYS A 24 27.41 28.35 7.15
CA LYS A 24 27.27 27.54 5.93
C LYS A 24 27.33 26.05 6.23
N GLU A 25 28.34 25.60 7.00
CA GLU A 25 28.46 24.19 7.41
C GLU A 25 27.27 23.71 8.24
N ARG A 26 26.71 24.57 9.10
CA ARG A 26 25.51 24.24 9.89
C ARG A 26 24.30 24.07 8.98
N GLN A 27 24.16 24.92 7.98
CA GLN A 27 23.07 24.85 7.01
C GLN A 27 23.19 23.60 6.14
N GLU A 28 24.37 23.31 5.61
CA GLU A 28 24.65 22.08 4.84
C GLU A 28 24.33 20.82 5.66
N LYS A 29 24.77 20.78 6.93
CA LYS A 29 24.44 19.66 7.84
C LYS A 29 22.93 19.53 8.07
N LYS A 30 22.19 20.64 8.14
CA LYS A 30 20.73 20.62 8.26
C LYS A 30 20.08 20.01 7.01
N MET A 31 20.49 20.47 5.83
CA MET A 31 19.97 19.95 4.55
C MET A 31 20.25 18.45 4.38
N VAL A 32 21.45 17.99 4.71
CA VAL A 32 21.81 16.56 4.64
C VAL A 32 20.95 15.71 5.58
N LYS A 33 20.69 16.20 6.81
CA LYS A 33 19.83 15.50 7.78
C LYS A 33 18.39 15.41 7.30
N GLU A 34 17.85 16.49 6.74
CA GLU A 34 16.50 16.53 6.18
C GLU A 34 16.37 15.56 5.01
N PHE A 35 17.34 15.54 4.10
CA PHE A 35 17.37 14.60 2.99
C PHE A 35 17.47 13.14 3.45
N ALA A 36 18.33 12.84 4.43
CA ALA A 36 18.41 11.50 5.01
C ALA A 36 17.10 11.07 5.68
N LYS A 37 16.38 12.00 6.32
CA LYS A 37 15.06 11.75 6.90
C LYS A 37 14.03 11.42 5.82
N GLN A 38 14.00 12.19 4.73
CA GLN A 38 13.11 11.95 3.58
C GLN A 38 13.32 10.56 2.98
N LEU A 39 14.57 10.15 2.73
CA LEU A 39 14.87 8.81 2.21
C LEU A 39 14.40 7.68 3.14
N LYS A 40 14.54 7.88 4.47
CA LYS A 40 14.08 6.91 5.46
C LYS A 40 12.56 6.79 5.47
N GLU A 41 11.87 7.92 5.36
CA GLU A 41 10.42 8.00 5.31
C GLU A 41 9.85 7.34 4.05
N GLU A 42 10.42 7.62 2.87
CA GLU A 42 10.02 6.96 1.62
C GLU A 42 10.19 5.43 1.69
N LYS A 43 11.31 4.97 2.25
CA LYS A 43 11.56 3.53 2.46
C LYS A 43 10.52 2.91 3.40
N LEU A 44 10.15 3.62 4.47
CA LEU A 44 9.13 3.18 5.41
C LEU A 44 7.75 3.10 4.74
N GLN A 45 7.32 4.17 4.07
CA GLN A 45 6.03 4.21 3.36
C GLN A 45 5.92 3.08 2.32
N LYS A 46 6.99 2.81 1.57
CA LYS A 46 7.03 1.70 0.60
C LYS A 46 6.91 0.34 1.29
N SER A 47 7.55 0.15 2.45
CA SER A 47 7.46 -1.08 3.24
C SER A 47 6.05 -1.29 3.81
N GLU A 48 5.48 -0.23 4.39
CA GLU A 48 4.13 -0.23 4.93
C GLU A 48 3.07 -0.51 3.86
N GLY A 49 3.20 0.10 2.68
CA GLY A 49 2.30 -0.19 1.55
C GLY A 49 2.34 -1.68 1.15
N LYS A 50 3.54 -2.29 1.10
CA LYS A 50 3.68 -3.73 0.86
C LYS A 50 3.11 -4.58 2.00
N LYS A 51 3.22 -4.13 3.25
CA LYS A 51 2.67 -4.83 4.41
C LYS A 51 1.13 -4.80 4.39
N LYS A 52 0.54 -3.62 4.20
CA LYS A 52 -0.92 -3.44 4.06
C LYS A 52 -1.49 -4.30 2.93
N ARG A 53 -0.84 -4.32 1.76
CA ARG A 53 -1.25 -5.19 0.64
C ARG A 53 -1.21 -6.67 0.97
N ARG A 54 -0.20 -7.11 1.73
CA ARG A 54 -0.10 -8.52 2.18
C ARG A 54 -1.22 -8.86 3.16
N GLU A 55 -1.47 -7.99 4.13
CA GLU A 55 -2.54 -8.16 5.11
C GLU A 55 -3.92 -8.20 4.45
N GLU A 56 -4.19 -7.32 3.48
CA GLU A 56 -5.43 -7.32 2.71
C GLU A 56 -5.59 -8.59 1.87
N ASN A 57 -4.53 -9.02 1.17
CA ASN A 57 -4.55 -10.27 0.41
C ASN A 57 -4.78 -11.49 1.31
N LEU A 58 -4.20 -11.51 2.50
CA LEU A 58 -4.39 -12.58 3.48
C LEU A 58 -5.84 -12.59 3.99
N LYS A 59 -6.39 -11.42 4.36
CA LYS A 59 -7.80 -11.29 4.74
C LYS A 59 -8.73 -11.77 3.63
N ARG A 60 -8.45 -11.42 2.37
CA ARG A 60 -9.22 -11.88 1.21
C ARG A 60 -9.12 -13.40 1.03
N ARG A 61 -7.97 -14.02 1.29
CA ARG A 61 -7.83 -15.49 1.25
C ARG A 61 -8.67 -16.16 2.33
N LEU A 62 -8.56 -15.70 3.58
CA LEU A 62 -9.35 -16.24 4.69
C LEU A 62 -10.87 -16.08 4.46
N GLU A 63 -11.29 -14.93 3.91
CA GLU A 63 -12.69 -14.72 3.56
C GLU A 63 -13.12 -15.58 2.36
N ASN A 64 -12.25 -15.76 1.37
CA ASN A 64 -12.50 -16.67 0.26
C ASN A 64 -12.57 -18.13 0.71
N GLU A 65 -11.75 -18.55 1.68
CA GLU A 65 -11.79 -19.88 2.29
C GLU A 65 -13.14 -20.08 2.99
N ARG A 66 -13.56 -19.13 3.83
CA ARG A 66 -14.89 -19.15 4.46
C ARG A 66 -16.01 -19.17 3.43
N LYS A 67 -15.91 -18.43 2.33
CA LYS A 67 -16.90 -18.42 1.25
C LYS A 67 -16.85 -19.68 0.38
N ALA A 68 -15.69 -20.30 0.21
CA ALA A 68 -15.53 -21.56 -0.52
C ALA A 68 -16.07 -22.75 0.28
N GLU A 69 -15.98 -22.67 1.61
CA GLU A 69 -16.64 -23.61 2.52
C GLU A 69 -18.17 -23.51 2.44
N VAL A 70 -18.71 -22.31 2.18
CA VAL A 70 -20.14 -22.14 1.89
C VAL A 70 -20.48 -22.79 0.55
N VAL A 71 -21.01 -24.02 0.64
CA VAL A 71 -21.40 -24.82 -0.53
C VAL A 71 -22.57 -24.17 -1.26
N GLN A 72 -22.41 -23.97 -2.57
CA GLN A 72 -23.54 -23.61 -3.43
C GLN A 72 -24.32 -24.87 -3.82
N VAL A 73 -25.55 -25.02 -3.33
CA VAL A 73 -26.43 -26.14 -3.73
C VAL A 73 -26.81 -26.01 -5.20
N ILE A 74 -26.33 -26.93 -6.04
CA ILE A 74 -26.66 -26.98 -7.46
C ILE A 74 -27.95 -27.79 -7.64
N ARG A 75 -29.08 -27.09 -7.70
CA ARG A 75 -30.39 -27.72 -7.93
C ARG A 75 -30.58 -28.30 -9.33
N ASN A 76 -29.87 -27.79 -10.34
CA ASN A 76 -29.97 -28.26 -11.72
C ASN A 76 -28.60 -28.72 -12.23
N PRO A 77 -28.39 -30.03 -12.47
CA PRO A 77 -27.11 -30.59 -12.90
C PRO A 77 -26.71 -30.21 -14.33
N ALA A 78 -27.65 -29.78 -15.19
CA ALA A 78 -27.33 -29.32 -16.54
C ALA A 78 -26.46 -28.06 -16.53
N LYS A 79 -26.43 -27.31 -15.43
CA LYS A 79 -25.55 -26.14 -15.27
C LYS A 79 -24.07 -26.52 -15.25
N LEU A 80 -23.72 -27.69 -14.71
CA LEU A 80 -22.34 -28.20 -14.73
C LEU A 80 -21.86 -28.53 -16.15
N LYS A 81 -22.77 -28.95 -17.03
CA LYS A 81 -22.44 -29.26 -18.42
C LYS A 81 -22.18 -28.01 -19.28
N ARG A 82 -22.60 -26.82 -18.81
CA ARG A 82 -22.41 -25.53 -19.50
C ARG A 82 -21.12 -24.82 -19.09
N THR A 83 -20.51 -25.19 -17.97
CA THR A 83 -19.26 -24.56 -17.51
C THR A 83 -18.05 -25.17 -18.21
N GLN A 84 -16.95 -24.41 -18.23
CA GLN A 84 -15.72 -24.85 -18.89
C GLN A 84 -15.08 -26.00 -18.12
N LYS A 85 -14.49 -26.96 -18.85
CA LYS A 85 -13.83 -28.16 -18.28
C LYS A 85 -12.74 -27.83 -17.26
N LYS A 86 -12.08 -26.67 -17.35
CA LYS A 86 -11.09 -26.21 -16.35
C LYS A 86 -11.72 -25.85 -15.01
N GLN A 87 -12.89 -25.21 -15.03
CA GLN A 87 -13.62 -24.82 -13.81
C GLN A 87 -14.20 -26.04 -13.09
N LEU A 88 -14.67 -27.05 -13.85
CA LEU A 88 -15.16 -28.30 -13.28
C LEU A 88 -14.10 -29.07 -12.47
N ARG A 89 -12.80 -28.90 -12.77
CA ARG A 89 -11.71 -29.57 -12.05
C ARG A 89 -11.50 -29.05 -10.64
N SER A 90 -11.94 -27.82 -10.33
CA SER A 90 -11.81 -27.24 -9.00
C SER A 90 -13.07 -27.41 -8.14
N ILE A 91 -14.12 -28.04 -8.66
CA ILE A 91 -15.39 -28.23 -7.93
C ILE A 91 -15.29 -29.53 -7.13
N GLU A 92 -15.34 -29.42 -5.80
CA GLU A 92 -15.56 -30.55 -4.91
C GLU A 92 -17.07 -30.82 -4.78
N LYS A 93 -17.48 -32.10 -4.85
CA LYS A 93 -18.86 -32.49 -4.57
C LYS A 93 -18.99 -32.74 -3.08
N ARG A 94 -19.86 -31.97 -2.41
CA ARG A 94 -20.21 -32.16 -0.99
C ARG A 94 -21.69 -32.52 -0.93
N ASP A 95 -22.01 -33.63 -0.29
CA ASP A 95 -23.39 -34.08 -0.15
C ASP A 95 -24.11 -33.25 0.93
N THR A 96 -25.14 -32.49 0.52
CA THR A 96 -25.96 -31.69 1.43
C THR A 96 -27.26 -32.41 1.82
N LEU A 97 -27.30 -33.75 1.68
CA LEU A 97 -28.52 -34.57 1.81
C LEU A 97 -29.25 -34.35 3.16
N MET A 98 -28.52 -33.94 4.21
CA MET A 98 -29.06 -33.66 5.54
C MET A 98 -29.93 -32.39 5.63
N PHE A 99 -29.81 -31.44 4.70
CA PHE A 99 -30.57 -30.18 4.71
C PHE A 99 -31.76 -30.15 3.73
N CYS A 100 -31.91 -31.18 2.90
CA CYS A 100 -32.96 -31.25 1.89
C CYS A 100 -34.23 -31.96 2.38
N THR A 101 -34.19 -32.61 3.55
CA THR A 101 -35.33 -33.34 4.14
C THR A 101 -36.35 -32.41 4.80
N SER A 102 -35.94 -31.18 5.18
CA SER A 102 -36.81 -30.12 5.67
C SER A 102 -36.97 -29.04 4.59
N GLY A 103 -38.19 -28.86 4.09
CA GLY A 103 -38.55 -27.95 2.99
C GLY A 103 -38.42 -26.45 3.28
N GLU A 104 -37.32 -26.01 3.88
CA GLU A 104 -37.07 -24.59 4.14
C GLU A 104 -36.34 -23.95 2.95
N ARG A 105 -37.10 -23.19 2.17
CA ARG A 105 -36.59 -22.37 1.07
C ARG A 105 -35.66 -21.29 1.62
N ILE A 106 -34.35 -21.51 1.55
CA ILE A 106 -33.35 -20.44 1.76
C ILE A 106 -33.54 -19.40 0.64
N LYS A 107 -34.17 -18.27 0.96
CA LYS A 107 -34.23 -17.09 0.10
C LYS A 107 -32.84 -16.48 0.07
N HIS A 108 -32.05 -16.77 -0.96
CA HIS A 108 -30.90 -15.92 -1.29
C HIS A 108 -31.42 -14.57 -1.77
N THR A 109 -31.60 -13.63 -0.85
CA THR A 109 -31.83 -12.22 -1.17
C THR A 109 -30.54 -11.62 -1.73
N GLN A 110 -30.71 -10.86 -2.81
CA GLN A 110 -29.63 -10.24 -3.55
C GLN A 110 -29.08 -9.04 -2.78
N ASN A 111 -27.98 -9.20 -2.05
CA ASN A 111 -27.15 -8.06 -1.65
C ASN A 111 -26.25 -7.64 -2.84
N ALA A 112 -26.86 -7.11 -3.89
CA ALA A 112 -26.16 -6.59 -5.08
C ALA A 112 -26.59 -5.17 -5.47
N LEU A 113 -27.30 -4.44 -4.59
CA LEU A 113 -27.74 -3.06 -4.87
C LEU A 113 -27.31 -2.00 -3.85
N SER A 114 -26.66 -2.34 -2.73
CA SER A 114 -26.31 -1.33 -1.70
C SER A 114 -24.93 -0.69 -1.84
N ASN A 115 -24.06 -1.14 -2.76
CA ASN A 115 -22.73 -0.55 -2.96
C ASN A 115 -22.48 -0.08 -4.40
N LYS A 116 -23.41 0.68 -4.99
CA LYS A 116 -23.07 1.53 -6.15
C LYS A 116 -22.42 2.80 -5.61
N ARG A 117 -21.08 2.89 -5.67
CA ARG A 117 -20.40 4.18 -5.46
C ARG A 117 -20.98 5.19 -6.45
N PRO A 118 -21.41 6.39 -6.01
CA PRO A 118 -21.86 7.42 -6.95
C PRO A 118 -20.70 7.77 -7.89
N ARG A 119 -20.96 7.74 -9.20
CA ARG A 119 -20.04 8.27 -10.22
C ARG A 119 -19.91 9.77 -9.94
N GLN A 120 -18.77 10.18 -9.41
CA GLN A 120 -18.40 11.60 -9.34
C GLN A 120 -18.45 12.18 -10.76
N ARG A 121 -19.40 13.08 -11.01
CA ARG A 121 -19.46 13.85 -12.25
C ARG A 121 -18.23 14.76 -12.27
N LYS A 122 -17.34 14.54 -13.24
CA LYS A 122 -16.26 15.49 -13.53
C LYS A 122 -16.91 16.75 -14.11
N ASN A 123 -17.04 17.79 -13.30
CA ASN A 123 -17.38 19.12 -13.79
C ASN A 123 -16.22 19.55 -14.71
N HIS A 124 -16.51 19.70 -16.00
CA HIS A 124 -15.62 20.40 -16.91
C HIS A 124 -15.73 21.88 -16.55
N ILE A 125 -14.63 22.44 -16.06
CA ILE A 125 -14.49 23.88 -15.94
C ILE A 125 -14.13 24.35 -17.35
N SER A 126 -15.10 24.98 -18.01
CA SER A 126 -14.89 25.74 -19.23
C SER A 126 -14.48 27.15 -18.85
N THR A 127 -13.23 27.52 -19.13
CA THR A 127 -12.69 28.78 -19.68
C THR A 127 -11.23 28.87 -19.28
#